data_AF-A0A077WD77-F1
#
_entry.id   AF-A0A077WD77-F1
#
_cell.length_a   1.000
_cell.length_b   1.000
_cell.length_c   1.000
_cell.angle_alpha   90.00
_cell.angle_beta   90.00
_cell.angle_gamma   90.00
#
_symmetry.space_group_name_H-M   'P 1'
#
loop_
_entity.id
_entity.type
_entity.pdbx_description
1 polymer ?
#
loop_
_entity_poly.entity_id
_entity_poly.type
_entity_poly.pdbx_seq_one_letter_code
_entity_poly.pdbx_strand_id
1 'polypeptide(L)'
;MGTHMDLASSDQGSLKKEYFACLSLFQSSSSSFSMDYDSIDYFFDDPSSFHAELDDILRLPCCNKQDAERITTQYIRLWTRFQDEFCQSQTELAHCAYQMIDSHLFLEHSTTILSHITQAHALSATDPHDLRIAYSLLIYAGKEDPRWMKFVVSDARRNKQNRLFRKIINEPIIASSVGLAFEMCKVSKLRQSDLGVVSCSFLNSLLDMVESMLQDADESFNYDIIQFLLVLNEQYMMAGTQTNRVLDMLEERMGTATTFSANLIFMLNRSDDACVKLLILKLLYGVFTRSSLYEFFYTNDLYVLVDIMLREVCDLGEEREAEALRDAYLRVLRPLLINTQLRRTPYKETEIRSTLCAMIAPCNYRVVNPSTNRLVERILEEWTPSSTLLDVNPALINRTPSPYPMLRSPASFSSSSSSIQTPDDERDQQVDTTLCAEA
;
A
#
# COMPACT_ATOMS: atom_id res chain seq x y z
N MET A 1 28.25 -23.66 -67.49
CA MET A 1 26.82 -23.76 -67.82
C MET A 1 26.08 -23.87 -66.49
N GLY A 2 25.58 -22.84 -65.83
CA GLY A 2 25.06 -21.57 -66.30
C GLY A 2 23.54 -21.61 -66.24
N THR A 3 22.94 -21.20 -65.11
CA THR A 3 21.67 -20.44 -65.05
C THR A 3 21.35 -20.01 -63.61
N HIS A 4 21.37 -18.68 -63.43
CA HIS A 4 20.82 -17.90 -62.31
C HIS A 4 19.28 -17.91 -62.38
N MET A 5 18.60 -17.73 -61.24
CA MET A 5 17.27 -17.13 -61.23
C MET A 5 17.04 -16.33 -59.93
N ASP A 6 16.81 -15.03 -60.12
CA ASP A 6 16.45 -14.01 -59.13
C ASP A 6 14.97 -13.62 -59.29
N LEU A 7 14.34 -13.34 -58.13
CA LEU A 7 13.32 -12.33 -57.79
C LEU A 7 11.86 -12.34 -58.33
N ALA A 8 10.95 -12.14 -57.34
CA ALA A 8 9.79 -11.18 -57.25
C ALA A 8 8.48 -11.88 -56.82
N SER A 9 7.94 -11.72 -55.60
CA SER A 9 7.25 -10.57 -54.96
C SER A 9 5.95 -10.10 -55.62
N SER A 10 4.83 -10.80 -55.38
CA SER A 10 3.48 -10.21 -55.34
C SER A 10 2.44 -11.22 -54.82
N ASP A 11 1.96 -11.09 -53.58
CA ASP A 11 0.55 -11.45 -53.26
C ASP A 11 0.01 -11.01 -51.87
N GLN A 12 0.64 -10.04 -51.19
CA GLN A 12 0.11 -9.53 -49.89
C GLN A 12 -1.01 -8.49 -50.03
N GLY A 13 -1.39 -8.09 -51.25
CA GLY A 13 -2.38 -7.04 -51.50
C GLY A 13 -3.85 -7.52 -51.48
N SER A 14 -4.10 -8.81 -51.75
CA SER A 14 -5.47 -9.33 -51.90
C SER A 14 -6.13 -9.63 -50.55
N LEU A 15 -5.39 -10.23 -49.62
CA LEU A 15 -5.88 -10.56 -48.26
C LEU A 15 -6.16 -9.33 -47.39
N LYS A 16 -5.44 -8.21 -47.61
CA LYS A 16 -5.74 -6.95 -46.91
C LYS A 16 -7.05 -6.31 -47.39
N LYS A 17 -7.42 -6.45 -48.66
CA LYS A 17 -8.67 -5.86 -49.19
C LYS A 17 -9.93 -6.56 -48.67
N GLU A 18 -9.88 -7.88 -48.46
CA GLU A 18 -11.01 -8.60 -47.85
C GLU A 18 -11.17 -8.30 -46.34
N TYR A 19 -10.06 -8.05 -45.63
CA TYR A 19 -10.11 -7.66 -44.22
C TYR A 19 -10.74 -6.27 -44.02
N PHE A 20 -10.44 -5.30 -44.92
CA PHE A 20 -11.06 -3.97 -44.89
C PHE A 20 -12.52 -3.94 -45.35
N ALA A 21 -12.92 -4.83 -46.28
CA ALA A 21 -14.31 -4.93 -46.71
C ALA A 21 -15.25 -5.41 -45.59
N CYS A 22 -14.80 -6.34 -44.73
CA CYS A 22 -15.57 -6.80 -43.57
C CYS A 22 -15.76 -5.72 -42.48
N LEU A 23 -14.78 -4.83 -42.29
CA LEU A 23 -14.89 -3.70 -41.34
C LEU A 23 -15.91 -2.66 -41.80
N SER A 24 -16.00 -2.40 -43.11
CA SER A 24 -16.93 -1.41 -43.68
C SER A 24 -18.41 -1.84 -43.60
N LEU A 25 -18.71 -3.14 -43.53
CA LEU A 25 -20.08 -3.66 -43.49
C LEU A 25 -20.71 -3.66 -42.08
N PHE A 26 -19.92 -3.50 -41.02
CA PHE A 26 -20.43 -3.40 -39.64
C PHE A 26 -20.74 -1.97 -39.18
N GLN A 27 -20.38 -0.94 -39.96
CA GLN A 27 -20.61 0.47 -39.61
C GLN A 27 -21.88 1.10 -40.21
N SER A 28 -22.67 0.34 -40.96
CA SER A 28 -23.86 0.89 -41.64
C SER A 28 -25.16 0.63 -40.86
N SER A 29 -25.30 1.24 -39.69
CA SER A 29 -26.62 1.66 -39.16
C SER A 29 -26.47 2.43 -37.85
N SER A 30 -26.23 3.74 -37.94
CA SER A 30 -26.75 4.79 -37.03
C SER A 30 -26.19 6.13 -37.50
N SER A 31 -26.99 6.89 -38.24
CA SER A 31 -26.65 8.24 -38.67
C SER A 31 -26.79 9.22 -37.50
N SER A 32 -25.68 9.52 -36.85
CA SER A 32 -25.48 10.76 -36.09
C SER A 32 -24.08 11.28 -36.40
N PHE A 33 -23.99 12.53 -36.79
CA PHE A 33 -22.80 13.23 -37.28
C PHE A 33 -21.62 13.11 -36.30
N SER A 34 -20.74 12.12 -36.48
CA SER A 34 -19.44 12.07 -35.80
C SER A 34 -18.42 12.74 -36.71
N MET A 35 -17.84 13.86 -36.28
CA MET A 35 -16.57 14.28 -36.85
C MET A 35 -15.53 13.18 -36.56
N ASP A 36 -14.95 12.61 -37.61
CA ASP A 36 -13.85 11.64 -37.53
C ASP A 36 -12.60 12.34 -36.99
N TYR A 37 -12.50 12.44 -35.67
CA TYR A 37 -11.32 12.96 -34.97
C TYR A 37 -10.04 12.14 -35.23
N ASP A 38 -10.17 10.94 -35.80
CA ASP A 38 -9.04 10.08 -36.22
C ASP A 38 -8.26 10.66 -37.42
N SER A 39 -8.71 11.78 -38.01
CA SER A 39 -8.07 12.42 -39.17
C SER A 39 -7.30 13.72 -38.86
N ILE A 40 -7.19 14.10 -37.58
CA ILE A 40 -6.40 15.26 -37.14
C ILE A 40 -5.02 14.78 -36.67
N ASP A 41 -3.99 15.21 -37.39
CA ASP A 41 -2.60 15.02 -36.95
C ASP A 41 -2.24 16.11 -35.93
N TYR A 42 -2.19 15.69 -34.66
CA TYR A 42 -1.69 16.54 -33.58
C TYR A 42 -0.17 16.56 -33.61
N PHE A 43 0.39 17.76 -33.52
CA PHE A 43 1.80 18.01 -33.27
C PHE A 43 1.87 18.98 -32.08
N PHE A 44 2.54 18.56 -31.01
CA PHE A 44 2.73 19.39 -29.82
C PHE A 44 4.20 19.81 -29.74
N ASP A 45 4.44 21.11 -29.60
CA ASP A 45 5.80 21.65 -29.50
C ASP A 45 6.32 21.60 -28.04
N ASP A 46 5.42 21.51 -27.06
CA ASP A 46 5.74 21.55 -25.64
C ASP A 46 4.68 20.87 -24.74
N PRO A 47 5.01 20.49 -23.50
CA PRO A 47 4.04 19.88 -22.59
C PRO A 47 2.80 20.75 -22.30
N SER A 48 2.94 22.07 -22.27
CA SER A 48 1.84 22.98 -21.93
C SER A 48 0.77 22.99 -23.01
N SER A 49 1.17 22.93 -24.30
CA SER A 49 0.21 22.82 -25.41
C SER A 49 -0.54 21.49 -25.41
N PHE A 50 0.12 20.38 -25.05
CA PHE A 50 -0.54 19.10 -24.83
C PHE A 50 -1.59 19.16 -23.70
N HIS A 51 -1.23 19.72 -22.55
CA HIS A 51 -2.14 19.88 -21.42
C HIS A 51 -3.30 20.84 -21.69
N ALA A 52 -3.09 21.88 -22.50
CA ALA A 52 -4.14 22.80 -22.93
C ALA A 52 -5.15 22.10 -23.84
N GLU A 53 -4.70 21.25 -24.77
CA GLU A 53 -5.59 20.47 -25.63
C GLU A 53 -6.44 19.47 -24.81
N LEU A 54 -5.82 18.80 -23.82
CA LEU A 54 -6.55 17.96 -22.88
C LEU A 54 -7.64 18.74 -22.13
N ASP A 55 -7.36 19.95 -21.67
CA ASP A 55 -8.33 20.83 -21.00
C ASP A 55 -9.43 21.31 -21.95
N ASP A 56 -9.10 21.62 -23.21
CA ASP A 56 -10.08 22.00 -24.23
C ASP A 56 -11.06 20.86 -24.55
N ILE A 57 -10.58 19.60 -24.58
CA ILE A 57 -11.45 18.41 -24.70
C ILE A 57 -12.44 18.35 -23.53
N LEU A 58 -11.97 18.59 -22.29
CA LEU A 58 -12.81 18.55 -21.09
C LEU A 58 -13.84 19.68 -21.03
N ARG A 59 -13.63 20.77 -21.78
CA ARG A 59 -14.54 21.92 -21.90
C ARG A 59 -15.55 21.79 -23.04
N LEU A 60 -15.51 20.69 -23.82
CA LEU A 60 -16.48 20.45 -24.87
C LEU A 60 -17.91 20.42 -24.30
N PRO A 61 -18.92 20.91 -25.04
CA PRO A 61 -20.31 20.90 -24.57
C PRO A 61 -20.78 19.48 -24.23
N CYS A 62 -21.29 19.31 -23.02
CA CYS A 62 -21.85 18.06 -22.52
C CYS A 62 -23.31 18.27 -22.11
N CYS A 63 -24.24 17.65 -22.84
CA CYS A 63 -25.68 17.79 -22.58
C CYS A 63 -26.28 16.52 -21.96
N ASN A 64 -25.61 15.38 -22.13
CA ASN A 64 -26.12 14.08 -21.70
C ASN A 64 -24.97 13.09 -21.42
N LYS A 65 -25.34 11.88 -20.94
CA LYS A 65 -24.39 10.82 -20.61
C LYS A 65 -23.51 10.36 -21.79
N GLN A 66 -24.07 10.29 -22.99
CA GLN A 66 -23.35 9.87 -24.19
C GLN A 66 -22.29 10.90 -24.59
N ASP A 67 -22.57 12.19 -24.39
CA ASP A 67 -21.57 13.25 -24.58
C ASP A 67 -20.41 13.09 -23.60
N ALA A 68 -20.69 12.84 -22.31
CA ALA A 68 -19.66 12.59 -21.31
C ALA A 68 -18.79 11.36 -21.65
N GLU A 69 -19.40 10.26 -22.09
CA GLU A 69 -18.72 9.05 -22.55
C GLU A 69 -17.83 9.31 -23.78
N ARG A 70 -18.34 10.10 -24.74
CA ARG A 70 -17.61 10.49 -25.94
C ARG A 70 -16.41 11.36 -25.60
N ILE A 71 -16.59 12.41 -24.79
CA ILE A 71 -15.52 13.32 -24.35
C ILE A 71 -14.45 12.54 -23.58
N THR A 72 -14.86 11.67 -22.65
CA THR A 72 -13.95 10.78 -21.92
C THR A 72 -13.12 9.91 -22.85
N THR A 73 -13.74 9.36 -23.90
CA THR A 73 -13.04 8.54 -24.90
C THR A 73 -12.04 9.37 -25.72
N GLN A 74 -12.40 10.59 -26.10
CA GLN A 74 -11.50 11.51 -26.81
C GLN A 74 -10.29 11.87 -25.93
N TYR A 75 -10.53 12.17 -24.66
CA TYR A 75 -9.48 12.44 -23.67
C TYR A 75 -8.49 11.28 -23.53
N ILE A 76 -9.01 10.06 -23.29
CA ILE A 76 -8.19 8.86 -23.15
C ILE A 76 -7.39 8.60 -24.42
N ARG A 77 -7.99 8.72 -25.60
CA ARG A 77 -7.29 8.49 -26.87
C ARG A 77 -6.15 9.47 -27.10
N LEU A 78 -6.38 10.77 -26.84
CA LEU A 78 -5.33 11.77 -26.98
C LEU A 78 -4.19 11.50 -26.00
N TRP A 79 -4.53 11.23 -24.73
CA TRP A 79 -3.54 10.89 -23.73
C TRP A 79 -2.76 9.62 -24.11
N THR A 80 -3.44 8.54 -24.52
CA THR A 80 -2.80 7.30 -24.95
C THR A 80 -1.81 7.55 -26.10
N ARG A 81 -2.16 8.38 -27.08
CA ARG A 81 -1.32 8.66 -28.26
C ARG A 81 0.01 9.33 -27.90
N PHE A 82 0.02 10.16 -26.86
CA PHE A 82 1.14 11.05 -26.52
C PHE A 82 1.84 10.71 -25.19
N GLN A 83 1.42 9.62 -24.54
CA GLN A 83 1.89 9.23 -23.22
C GLN A 83 3.40 8.93 -23.13
N ASP A 84 4.03 8.45 -24.20
CA ASP A 84 5.46 8.13 -24.20
C ASP A 84 6.33 9.39 -24.34
N GLU A 85 5.76 10.45 -24.92
CA GLU A 85 6.43 11.72 -25.13
C GLU A 85 6.29 12.65 -23.92
N PHE A 86 5.08 12.74 -23.33
CA PHE A 86 4.76 13.73 -22.29
C PHE A 86 4.42 13.14 -20.91
N CYS A 87 4.41 11.80 -20.76
CA CYS A 87 4.06 11.15 -19.48
C CYS A 87 5.05 10.05 -19.10
N GLN A 88 6.30 10.45 -18.87
CA GLN A 88 7.38 9.53 -18.49
C GLN A 88 7.48 9.38 -16.96
N SER A 89 7.05 10.38 -16.20
CA SER A 89 7.06 10.38 -14.74
C SER A 89 5.68 10.13 -14.13
N GLN A 90 5.65 9.63 -12.89
CA GLN A 90 4.41 9.50 -12.12
C GLN A 90 3.72 10.85 -11.89
N THR A 91 4.49 11.94 -11.74
CA THR A 91 3.96 13.29 -11.54
C THR A 91 3.19 13.78 -12.77
N GLU A 92 3.70 13.54 -13.98
CA GLU A 92 3.02 13.92 -15.23
C GLU A 92 1.74 13.09 -15.44
N LEU A 93 1.80 11.78 -15.14
CA LEU A 93 0.61 10.93 -15.16
C LEU A 93 -0.45 11.39 -14.15
N ALA A 94 -0.02 11.77 -12.94
CA ALA A 94 -0.90 12.33 -11.93
C ALA A 94 -1.54 13.63 -12.41
N HIS A 95 -0.76 14.53 -13.01
CA HIS A 95 -1.26 15.81 -13.52
C HIS A 95 -2.36 15.60 -14.56
N CYS A 96 -2.13 14.72 -15.56
CA CYS A 96 -3.16 14.37 -16.56
C CYS A 96 -4.39 13.72 -15.92
N ALA A 97 -4.22 12.88 -14.90
CA ALA A 97 -5.38 12.28 -14.24
C ALA A 97 -6.22 13.32 -13.48
N TYR A 98 -5.56 14.21 -12.72
CA TYR A 98 -6.25 15.26 -11.96
C TYR A 98 -6.89 16.31 -12.86
N GLN A 99 -6.33 16.61 -14.03
CA GLN A 99 -7.03 17.46 -15.02
C GLN A 99 -8.43 16.93 -15.35
N MET A 100 -8.60 15.62 -15.54
CA MET A 100 -9.92 15.01 -15.74
C MET A 100 -10.74 15.00 -14.45
N ILE A 101 -10.17 14.57 -13.32
CA ILE A 101 -10.90 14.38 -12.05
C ILE A 101 -11.43 15.70 -11.48
N ASP A 102 -10.66 16.80 -11.61
CA ASP A 102 -11.01 18.12 -11.10
C ASP A 102 -11.89 18.92 -12.09
N SER A 103 -12.12 18.39 -13.29
CA SER A 103 -12.92 19.05 -14.31
C SER A 103 -14.39 19.15 -13.93
N HIS A 104 -15.05 20.21 -14.42
CA HIS A 104 -16.50 20.36 -14.28
C HIS A 104 -17.26 19.16 -14.85
N LEU A 105 -16.77 18.60 -15.96
CA LEU A 105 -17.32 17.40 -16.59
C LEU A 105 -17.36 16.22 -15.60
N PHE A 106 -16.27 15.99 -14.87
CA PHE A 106 -16.22 14.91 -13.89
C PHE A 106 -17.09 15.19 -12.66
N LEU A 107 -17.10 16.42 -12.16
CA LEU A 107 -17.94 16.79 -11.02
C LEU A 107 -19.45 16.57 -11.31
N GLU A 108 -19.91 16.84 -12.53
CA GLU A 108 -21.30 16.62 -12.93
C GLU A 108 -21.63 15.17 -13.31
N HIS A 109 -20.67 14.44 -13.90
CA HIS A 109 -20.90 13.13 -14.51
C HIS A 109 -20.03 11.99 -13.99
N SER A 110 -19.41 12.13 -12.81
CA SER A 110 -18.44 11.21 -12.21
C SER A 110 -18.80 9.73 -12.35
N THR A 111 -20.01 9.33 -11.93
CA THR A 111 -20.46 7.92 -12.02
C THR A 111 -20.57 7.41 -13.45
N THR A 112 -20.96 8.27 -14.40
CA THR A 112 -21.05 7.93 -15.82
C THR A 112 -19.65 7.77 -16.40
N ILE A 113 -18.75 8.71 -16.11
CA ILE A 113 -17.36 8.68 -16.56
C ILE A 113 -16.64 7.45 -15.99
N LEU A 114 -16.70 7.22 -14.68
CA LEU A 114 -16.05 6.08 -14.03
C LEU A 114 -16.59 4.74 -14.52
N SER A 115 -17.91 4.61 -14.73
CA SER A 115 -18.50 3.39 -15.30
C SER A 115 -18.02 3.19 -16.74
N HIS A 116 -17.95 4.26 -17.54
CA HIS A 116 -17.43 4.20 -18.91
C HIS A 116 -15.95 3.81 -18.98
N ILE A 117 -15.10 4.43 -18.15
CA ILE A 117 -13.68 4.06 -18.02
C ILE A 117 -13.57 2.59 -17.63
N THR A 118 -14.37 2.14 -16.66
CA THR A 118 -14.36 0.75 -16.19
C THR A 118 -14.79 -0.25 -17.27
N GLN A 119 -15.92 -0.01 -17.93
CA GLN A 119 -16.52 -0.98 -18.86
C GLN A 119 -15.93 -0.91 -20.27
N ALA A 120 -15.76 0.29 -20.83
CA ALA A 120 -15.36 0.48 -22.23
C ALA A 120 -13.84 0.49 -22.42
N HIS A 121 -13.06 0.87 -21.40
CA HIS A 121 -11.61 0.98 -21.50
C HIS A 121 -10.91 -0.09 -20.64
N ALA A 122 -11.07 -0.07 -19.33
CA ALA A 122 -10.34 -0.94 -18.40
C ALA A 122 -10.68 -2.43 -18.57
N LEU A 123 -11.94 -2.79 -18.83
CA LEU A 123 -12.36 -4.19 -19.02
C LEU A 123 -12.22 -4.70 -20.45
N SER A 124 -12.27 -3.80 -21.44
CA SER A 124 -12.36 -4.16 -22.86
C SER A 124 -11.03 -4.02 -23.61
N ALA A 125 -10.16 -3.10 -23.22
CA ALA A 125 -8.85 -2.95 -23.83
C ALA A 125 -7.94 -4.15 -23.56
N THR A 126 -7.08 -4.47 -24.51
CA THR A 126 -6.03 -5.50 -24.38
C THR A 126 -4.63 -4.93 -24.53
N ASP A 127 -4.53 -3.73 -25.09
CA ASP A 127 -3.26 -3.06 -25.31
C ASP A 127 -2.72 -2.46 -23.99
N PRO A 128 -1.45 -2.71 -23.62
CA PRO A 128 -0.88 -2.20 -22.38
C PRO A 128 -0.87 -0.66 -22.28
N HIS A 129 -0.74 0.07 -23.39
CA HIS A 129 -0.74 1.53 -23.41
C HIS A 129 -2.14 2.08 -23.10
N ASP A 130 -3.19 1.47 -23.64
CA ASP A 130 -4.58 1.81 -23.29
C ASP A 130 -4.89 1.50 -21.82
N LEU A 131 -4.48 0.32 -21.35
CA LEU A 131 -4.70 -0.11 -19.96
C LEU A 131 -3.95 0.78 -18.97
N ARG A 132 -2.75 1.27 -19.32
CA ARG A 132 -1.99 2.20 -18.48
C ARG A 132 -2.80 3.45 -18.16
N ILE A 133 -3.41 4.06 -19.17
CA ILE A 133 -4.20 5.28 -19.02
C ILE A 133 -5.51 5.00 -18.27
N ALA A 134 -6.25 3.98 -18.68
CA ALA A 134 -7.52 3.63 -18.05
C ALA A 134 -7.35 3.29 -16.56
N TYR A 135 -6.34 2.49 -16.21
CA TYR A 135 -6.07 2.14 -14.82
C TYR A 135 -5.57 3.35 -14.01
N SER A 136 -4.75 4.22 -14.61
CA SER A 136 -4.29 5.45 -13.93
C SER A 136 -5.46 6.35 -13.55
N LEU A 137 -6.41 6.60 -14.46
CA LEU A 137 -7.61 7.39 -14.15
C LEU A 137 -8.41 6.80 -12.98
N LEU A 138 -8.59 5.47 -12.95
CA LEU A 138 -9.31 4.80 -11.86
C LEU A 138 -8.55 4.88 -10.52
N ILE A 139 -7.21 4.73 -10.55
CA ILE A 139 -6.35 4.86 -9.36
C ILE A 139 -6.48 6.26 -8.77
N TYR A 140 -6.25 7.30 -9.57
CA TYR A 140 -6.24 8.68 -9.08
C TYR A 140 -7.63 9.13 -8.63
N ALA A 141 -8.71 8.71 -9.32
CA ALA A 141 -10.06 8.97 -8.83
C ALA A 141 -10.31 8.31 -7.46
N GLY A 142 -9.79 7.10 -7.26
CA GLY A 142 -9.87 6.39 -5.98
C GLY A 142 -9.03 6.99 -4.85
N LYS A 143 -7.88 7.58 -5.20
CA LYS A 143 -7.00 8.30 -4.25
C LYS A 143 -7.62 9.62 -3.81
N GLU A 144 -8.30 10.32 -4.71
CA GLU A 144 -9.01 11.58 -4.41
C GLU A 144 -10.17 11.35 -3.44
N ASP A 145 -11.04 10.38 -3.71
CA ASP A 145 -12.10 9.97 -2.79
C ASP A 145 -12.26 8.44 -2.79
N PRO A 146 -12.08 7.76 -1.64
CA PRO A 146 -12.29 6.32 -1.50
C PRO A 146 -13.68 5.84 -1.97
N ARG A 147 -14.69 6.72 -2.00
CA ARG A 147 -16.03 6.43 -2.54
C ARG A 147 -15.97 6.09 -4.03
N TRP A 148 -15.10 6.73 -4.80
CA TRP A 148 -14.94 6.42 -6.23
C TRP A 148 -14.31 5.05 -6.44
N MET A 149 -13.29 4.67 -5.67
CA MET A 149 -12.76 3.30 -5.75
C MET A 149 -13.80 2.26 -5.34
N LYS A 150 -14.61 2.53 -4.31
CA LYS A 150 -15.74 1.65 -3.93
C LYS A 150 -16.77 1.53 -5.04
N PHE A 151 -17.08 2.63 -5.74
CA PHE A 151 -17.96 2.63 -6.91
C PHE A 151 -17.37 1.76 -8.04
N VAL A 152 -16.11 1.99 -8.41
CA VAL A 152 -15.40 1.22 -9.47
C VAL A 152 -15.39 -0.28 -9.15
N VAL A 153 -15.06 -0.65 -7.91
CA VAL A 153 -15.10 -2.05 -7.47
C VAL A 153 -16.52 -2.63 -7.55
N SER A 154 -17.55 -1.83 -7.28
CA SER A 154 -18.94 -2.26 -7.39
C SER A 154 -19.40 -2.40 -8.84
N ASP A 155 -19.06 -1.44 -9.70
CA ASP A 155 -19.41 -1.42 -11.13
C ASP A 155 -18.71 -2.56 -11.90
N ALA A 156 -17.47 -2.88 -11.54
CA ALA A 156 -16.72 -4.01 -12.10
C ALA A 156 -17.29 -5.40 -11.74
N ARG A 157 -18.30 -5.49 -10.86
CA ARG A 157 -18.87 -6.78 -10.42
C ARG A 157 -19.95 -7.27 -11.38
N ARG A 158 -19.81 -8.53 -11.82
CA ARG A 158 -20.87 -9.27 -12.51
C ARG A 158 -20.95 -10.69 -11.96
N ASN A 159 -22.16 -11.20 -11.72
CA ASN A 159 -22.37 -12.55 -11.20
C ASN A 159 -21.52 -12.86 -9.95
N LYS A 160 -21.48 -11.92 -9.00
CA LYS A 160 -20.72 -12.05 -7.73
C LYS A 160 -19.19 -12.09 -7.89
N GLN A 161 -18.64 -11.90 -9.08
CA GLN A 161 -17.21 -11.88 -9.37
C GLN A 161 -16.75 -10.47 -9.72
N ASN A 162 -15.60 -10.04 -9.22
CA ASN A 162 -14.96 -8.82 -9.67
C ASN A 162 -14.22 -9.08 -11.00
N ARG A 163 -14.77 -8.58 -12.12
CA ARG A 163 -14.19 -8.80 -13.46
C ARG A 163 -12.86 -8.07 -13.64
N LEU A 164 -12.74 -6.87 -13.07
CA LEU A 164 -11.55 -6.03 -13.21
C LEU A 164 -10.36 -6.64 -12.46
N PHE A 165 -10.57 -7.06 -11.21
CA PHE A 165 -9.55 -7.80 -10.45
C PHE A 165 -9.14 -9.08 -11.18
N ARG A 166 -10.09 -9.86 -11.68
CA ARG A 166 -9.79 -11.07 -12.45
C ARG A 166 -8.99 -10.79 -13.72
N LYS A 167 -9.31 -9.70 -14.43
CA LYS A 167 -8.58 -9.28 -15.62
C LYS A 167 -7.12 -8.98 -15.25
N ILE A 168 -6.90 -8.15 -14.22
CA ILE A 168 -5.56 -7.81 -13.72
C ILE A 168 -4.73 -9.06 -13.38
N ILE A 169 -5.32 -10.05 -12.70
CA ILE A 169 -4.59 -11.28 -12.32
C ILE A 169 -4.24 -12.17 -13.53
N ASN A 170 -5.01 -12.11 -14.62
CA ASN A 170 -4.85 -12.98 -15.78
C ASN A 170 -4.08 -12.34 -16.94
N GLU A 171 -3.67 -11.09 -16.80
CA GLU A 171 -2.95 -10.32 -17.84
C GLU A 171 -1.51 -10.03 -17.41
N PRO A 172 -0.64 -9.63 -18.37
CA PRO A 172 0.71 -9.20 -18.04
C PRO A 172 0.70 -8.08 -17.00
N ILE A 173 1.63 -8.19 -16.06
CA ILE A 173 1.71 -7.28 -14.92
C ILE A 173 2.38 -5.99 -15.40
N ILE A 174 1.68 -4.87 -15.19
CA ILE A 174 2.16 -3.51 -15.45
C ILE A 174 1.97 -2.69 -14.18
N ALA A 175 2.75 -1.62 -13.99
CA ALA A 175 2.70 -0.81 -12.76
C ALA A 175 1.28 -0.38 -12.37
N SER A 176 0.50 0.11 -13.33
CA SER A 176 -0.88 0.55 -13.09
C SER A 176 -1.83 -0.61 -12.76
N SER A 177 -1.57 -1.86 -13.17
CA SER A 177 -2.44 -2.99 -12.83
C SER A 177 -2.25 -3.41 -11.37
N VAL A 178 -1.01 -3.42 -10.90
CA VAL A 178 -0.64 -3.66 -9.50
C VAL A 178 -1.19 -2.55 -8.60
N GLY A 179 -0.95 -1.28 -8.98
CA GLY A 179 -1.46 -0.12 -8.24
C GLY A 179 -2.98 -0.08 -8.14
N LEU A 180 -3.68 -0.40 -9.24
CA LEU A 180 -5.14 -0.46 -9.22
C LEU A 180 -5.66 -1.61 -8.35
N ALA A 181 -5.06 -2.80 -8.44
CA ALA A 181 -5.44 -3.91 -7.58
C ALA A 181 -5.19 -3.61 -6.09
N PHE A 182 -4.11 -2.89 -5.78
CA PHE A 182 -3.82 -2.41 -4.43
C PHE A 182 -4.93 -1.48 -3.91
N GLU A 183 -5.27 -0.42 -4.63
CA GLU A 183 -6.31 0.52 -4.21
C GLU A 183 -7.70 -0.14 -4.13
N MET A 184 -8.02 -1.05 -5.06
CA MET A 184 -9.26 -1.83 -5.01
C MET A 184 -9.37 -2.67 -3.73
N CYS A 185 -8.27 -3.34 -3.34
CA CYS A 185 -8.25 -4.22 -2.16
C CYS A 185 -8.28 -3.43 -0.85
N LYS A 186 -7.70 -2.22 -0.81
CA LYS A 186 -7.77 -1.32 0.37
C LYS A 186 -9.20 -0.98 0.77
N VAL A 187 -10.08 -0.73 -0.20
CA VAL A 187 -11.44 -0.24 0.08
C VAL A 187 -12.53 -1.32 0.08
N SER A 188 -12.21 -2.52 -0.40
CA SER A 188 -13.19 -3.60 -0.54
C SER A 188 -12.59 -4.99 -0.33
N LYS A 189 -13.19 -5.74 0.59
CA LYS A 189 -12.91 -7.16 0.78
C LYS A 189 -13.21 -7.97 -0.49
N LEU A 190 -12.24 -8.77 -0.93
CA LEU A 190 -12.41 -9.74 -2.01
C LEU A 190 -13.25 -10.93 -1.54
N ARG A 191 -14.04 -11.49 -2.47
CA ARG A 191 -14.80 -12.72 -2.22
C ARG A 191 -13.90 -13.93 -2.40
N GLN A 192 -14.28 -15.04 -1.75
CA GLN A 192 -13.57 -16.32 -1.89
C GLN A 192 -13.38 -16.74 -3.34
N SER A 193 -14.38 -16.49 -4.20
CA SER A 193 -14.30 -16.77 -5.62
C SER A 193 -13.20 -15.99 -6.32
N ASP A 194 -12.98 -14.73 -5.94
CA ASP A 194 -12.01 -13.84 -6.56
C ASP A 194 -10.60 -14.10 -6.02
N LEU A 195 -10.46 -14.33 -4.71
CA LEU A 195 -9.21 -14.84 -4.12
C LEU A 195 -8.78 -16.17 -4.72
N GLY A 196 -9.74 -17.05 -5.05
CA GLY A 196 -9.46 -18.34 -5.66
C GLY A 196 -8.69 -18.28 -6.98
N VAL A 197 -8.80 -17.16 -7.72
CA VAL A 197 -8.11 -16.94 -9.01
C VAL A 197 -6.62 -16.66 -8.85
N VAL A 198 -6.20 -16.15 -7.70
CA VAL A 198 -4.79 -15.85 -7.41
C VAL A 198 -4.03 -17.16 -7.26
N SER A 199 -3.40 -17.63 -8.33
CA SER A 199 -2.66 -18.89 -8.36
C SER A 199 -1.30 -18.79 -7.68
N CYS A 200 -0.72 -19.92 -7.28
CA CYS A 200 0.66 -19.95 -6.78
C CYS A 200 1.64 -19.46 -7.87
N SER A 201 1.42 -19.80 -9.15
CA SER A 201 2.27 -19.34 -10.25
C SER A 201 2.28 -17.81 -10.39
N PHE A 202 1.15 -17.15 -10.15
CA PHE A 202 1.05 -15.69 -10.18
C PHE A 202 1.82 -15.05 -9.01
N LEU A 203 1.62 -15.54 -7.78
CA LEU A 203 2.38 -15.07 -6.62
C LEU A 203 3.89 -15.31 -6.79
N ASN A 204 4.24 -16.45 -7.38
CA ASN A 204 5.60 -16.81 -7.71
C ASN A 204 6.22 -15.80 -8.70
N SER A 205 5.48 -15.42 -9.76
CA SER A 205 5.96 -14.40 -10.71
C SER A 205 6.11 -13.01 -10.09
N LEU A 206 5.27 -12.64 -9.11
CA LEU A 206 5.42 -11.37 -8.38
C LEU A 206 6.73 -11.36 -7.57
N LEU A 207 7.00 -12.45 -6.84
CA LEU A 207 8.25 -12.58 -6.08
C LEU A 207 9.46 -12.67 -7.00
N ASP A 208 9.39 -13.38 -8.13
CA ASP A 208 10.48 -13.42 -9.11
C ASP A 208 10.78 -12.02 -9.67
N MET A 209 9.76 -11.20 -9.92
CA MET A 209 9.97 -9.80 -10.30
C MET A 209 10.67 -9.02 -9.18
N VAL A 210 10.22 -9.16 -7.92
CA VAL A 210 10.86 -8.49 -6.79
C VAL A 210 12.33 -8.87 -6.64
N GLU A 211 12.66 -10.16 -6.77
CA GLU A 211 14.03 -10.66 -6.64
C GLU A 211 14.91 -10.33 -7.87
N SER A 212 14.31 -10.12 -9.05
CA SER A 212 15.06 -9.79 -10.27
C SER A 212 15.50 -8.33 -10.37
N MET A 213 14.86 -7.41 -9.64
CA MET A 213 15.07 -5.97 -9.76
C MET A 213 16.24 -5.45 -8.90
N LEU A 214 17.35 -6.19 -8.87
CA LEU A 214 18.56 -5.78 -8.17
C LEU A 214 19.16 -4.50 -8.77
N GLN A 215 19.09 -3.43 -7.99
CA GLN A 215 20.04 -2.32 -7.93
C GLN A 215 19.99 -1.12 -8.90
N ASP A 216 19.06 -0.93 -9.84
CA ASP A 216 18.91 0.41 -10.47
C ASP A 216 17.57 0.64 -11.22
N ALA A 217 17.11 1.90 -11.14
CA ALA A 217 16.06 2.62 -11.89
C ALA A 217 14.55 2.41 -11.56
N ASP A 218 14.07 1.27 -11.08
CA ASP A 218 12.62 1.06 -10.88
C ASP A 218 12.21 0.56 -9.47
N GLU A 219 12.76 1.23 -8.46
CA GLU A 219 12.42 0.99 -7.04
C GLU A 219 10.91 1.19 -6.77
N SER A 220 10.28 2.14 -7.48
CA SER A 220 8.85 2.41 -7.29
C SER A 220 7.99 1.22 -7.69
N PHE A 221 8.22 0.63 -8.87
CA PHE A 221 7.43 -0.52 -9.30
C PHE A 221 7.71 -1.75 -8.42
N ASN A 222 8.95 -1.92 -7.94
CA ASN A 222 9.26 -2.96 -6.96
C ASN A 222 8.41 -2.81 -5.69
N TYR A 223 8.29 -1.59 -5.16
CA TYR A 223 7.46 -1.30 -3.99
C TYR A 223 5.97 -1.48 -4.27
N ASP A 224 5.49 -1.14 -5.47
CA ASP A 224 4.09 -1.40 -5.86
C ASP A 224 3.78 -2.91 -5.81
N ILE A 225 4.68 -3.76 -6.32
CA ILE A 225 4.53 -5.22 -6.25
C ILE A 225 4.49 -5.71 -4.80
N ILE A 226 5.38 -5.19 -3.95
CA ILE A 226 5.41 -5.55 -2.52
C ILE A 226 4.11 -5.11 -1.84
N GLN A 227 3.64 -3.88 -2.07
CA GLN A 227 2.37 -3.38 -1.55
C GLN A 227 1.20 -4.26 -1.98
N PHE A 228 1.22 -4.77 -3.22
CA PHE A 228 0.19 -5.68 -3.68
C PHE A 228 0.25 -7.05 -3.00
N LEU A 229 1.43 -7.63 -2.80
CA LEU A 229 1.59 -8.85 -1.99
C LEU A 229 1.10 -8.66 -0.55
N LEU A 230 1.38 -7.49 0.02
CA LEU A 230 0.99 -7.12 1.37
C LEU A 230 -0.54 -6.99 1.52
N VAL A 231 -1.22 -6.32 0.59
CA VAL A 231 -2.68 -6.23 0.63
C VAL A 231 -3.33 -7.59 0.35
N LEU A 232 -2.76 -8.43 -0.52
CA LEU A 232 -3.26 -9.79 -0.73
C LEU A 232 -3.17 -10.63 0.54
N ASN A 233 -2.08 -10.54 1.31
CA ASN A 233 -1.96 -11.18 2.62
C ASN A 233 -3.10 -10.74 3.56
N GLU A 234 -3.39 -9.43 3.62
CA GLU A 234 -4.53 -8.94 4.40
C GLU A 234 -5.86 -9.52 3.89
N GLN A 235 -6.09 -9.57 2.58
CA GLN A 235 -7.33 -10.14 2.03
C GLN A 235 -7.52 -11.60 2.44
N TYR A 236 -6.45 -12.41 2.46
CA TYR A 236 -6.51 -13.78 2.97
C TYR A 236 -6.79 -13.83 4.47
N MET A 237 -6.15 -12.98 5.28
CA MET A 237 -6.44 -12.89 6.72
C MET A 237 -7.91 -12.55 6.98
N MET A 238 -8.46 -11.57 6.24
CA MET A 238 -9.85 -11.13 6.37
C MET A 238 -10.85 -12.16 5.87
N ALA A 239 -10.49 -12.97 4.88
CA ALA A 239 -11.35 -14.02 4.36
C ALA A 239 -11.64 -15.12 5.39
N GLY A 240 -10.80 -15.24 6.43
CA GLY A 240 -10.92 -16.30 7.44
C GLY A 240 -10.70 -17.69 6.82
N THR A 241 -9.98 -17.75 5.70
CA THR A 241 -9.63 -19.00 5.04
C THR A 241 -8.57 -19.72 5.86
N GLN A 242 -8.60 -21.05 5.87
CA GLN A 242 -7.54 -21.83 6.50
C GLN A 242 -6.18 -21.68 5.79
N THR A 243 -6.19 -21.16 4.56
CA THR A 243 -5.00 -20.99 3.73
C THR A 243 -4.74 -19.53 3.45
N ASN A 244 -3.48 -19.12 3.58
CA ASN A 244 -2.99 -17.82 3.17
C ASN A 244 -1.88 -18.07 2.15
N ARG A 245 -2.24 -17.98 0.87
CA ARG A 245 -1.35 -18.35 -0.23
C ARG A 245 -0.08 -17.50 -0.29
N VAL A 246 -0.12 -16.26 0.23
CA VAL A 246 1.08 -15.42 0.31
C VAL A 246 2.07 -16.05 1.30
N LEU A 247 1.62 -16.43 2.49
CA LEU A 247 2.48 -17.11 3.45
C LEU A 247 2.92 -18.51 2.99
N ASP A 248 2.04 -19.24 2.29
CA ASP A 248 2.37 -20.55 1.72
C ASP A 248 3.48 -20.41 0.66
N MET A 249 3.40 -19.37 -0.18
CA MET A 249 4.44 -19.04 -1.17
C MET A 249 5.77 -18.62 -0.52
N LEU A 250 5.74 -17.85 0.58
CA LEU A 250 6.96 -17.50 1.31
C LEU A 250 7.62 -18.73 1.94
N GLU A 251 6.85 -19.73 2.35
CA GLU A 251 7.37 -21.00 2.87
C GLU A 251 8.09 -21.79 1.78
N GLU A 252 7.54 -21.83 0.56
CA GLU A 252 8.19 -22.43 -0.61
C GLU A 252 9.46 -21.68 -1.04
N ARG A 253 9.56 -20.38 -0.69
CA ARG A 253 10.65 -19.48 -1.08
C ARG A 253 11.65 -19.20 0.03
N MET A 254 11.65 -19.99 1.11
CA MET A 254 12.63 -19.91 2.19
C MET A 254 14.07 -19.85 1.65
N GLY A 255 14.82 -18.82 2.04
CA GLY A 255 16.21 -18.59 1.61
C GLY A 255 16.39 -18.04 0.19
N THR A 256 15.31 -17.80 -0.57
CA THR A 256 15.35 -17.20 -1.92
C THR A 256 14.67 -15.83 -2.00
N ALA A 257 13.74 -15.53 -1.08
CA ALA A 257 13.03 -14.24 -1.03
C ALA A 257 13.82 -13.15 -0.25
N THR A 258 15.11 -12.98 -0.57
CA THR A 258 16.02 -12.12 0.20
C THR A 258 15.83 -10.63 -0.08
N THR A 259 15.53 -10.27 -1.33
CA THR A 259 15.30 -8.87 -1.73
C THR A 259 13.96 -8.42 -1.18
N PHE A 260 12.95 -9.29 -1.27
CA PHE A 260 11.64 -9.05 -0.67
C PHE A 260 11.73 -8.80 0.83
N SER A 261 12.42 -9.65 1.59
CA SER A 261 12.53 -9.50 3.05
C SER A 261 13.30 -8.24 3.44
N ALA A 262 14.39 -7.90 2.73
CA ALA A 262 15.13 -6.65 2.93
C ALA A 262 14.25 -5.42 2.63
N ASN A 263 13.50 -5.43 1.52
CA ASN A 263 12.62 -4.32 1.14
C ASN A 263 11.46 -4.14 2.13
N LEU A 264 10.93 -5.21 2.73
CA LEU A 264 9.93 -5.08 3.80
C LEU A 264 10.45 -4.26 4.98
N ILE A 265 11.69 -4.50 5.41
CA ILE A 265 12.31 -3.78 6.52
C ILE A 265 12.63 -2.34 6.12
N PHE A 266 13.14 -2.15 4.91
CA PHE A 266 13.41 -0.83 4.36
C PHE A 266 12.13 0.02 4.31
N MET A 267 11.05 -0.51 3.73
CA MET A 267 9.75 0.15 3.64
C MET A 267 9.16 0.43 5.03
N LEU A 268 9.27 -0.50 5.99
CA LEU A 268 8.79 -0.27 7.36
C LEU A 268 9.51 0.90 8.04
N ASN A 269 10.81 1.06 7.76
CA ASN A 269 11.64 2.12 8.35
C ASN A 269 11.48 3.48 7.65
N ARG A 270 10.97 3.53 6.41
CA ARG A 270 10.97 4.74 5.57
C ARG A 270 9.60 5.20 5.08
N SER A 271 8.60 4.36 5.11
CA SER A 271 7.24 4.75 4.70
C SER A 271 6.64 5.68 5.74
N ASP A 272 6.04 6.77 5.29
CA ASP A 272 5.21 7.65 6.13
C ASP A 272 3.73 7.22 6.10
N ASP A 273 3.37 6.26 5.24
CA ASP A 273 2.00 5.77 5.11
C ASP A 273 1.69 4.72 6.19
N ALA A 274 0.84 5.10 7.15
CA ALA A 274 0.35 4.24 8.22
C ALA A 274 -0.33 2.96 7.69
N CYS A 275 -1.04 3.04 6.56
CA CYS A 275 -1.67 1.89 5.92
C CYS A 275 -0.62 0.87 5.49
N VAL A 276 0.43 1.31 4.80
CA VAL A 276 1.54 0.45 4.36
C VAL A 276 2.26 -0.17 5.57
N LYS A 277 2.56 0.62 6.61
CA LYS A 277 3.15 0.10 7.86
C LYS A 277 2.28 -1.00 8.49
N LEU A 278 0.96 -0.79 8.58
CA LEU A 278 0.03 -1.79 9.12
C LEU A 278 0.00 -3.06 8.26
N LEU A 279 0.05 -2.94 6.94
CA LEU A 279 0.08 -4.09 6.04
C LEU A 279 1.38 -4.90 6.21
N ILE A 280 2.53 -4.24 6.32
CA ILE A 280 3.81 -4.88 6.62
C ILE A 280 3.74 -5.62 7.96
N LEU A 281 3.24 -4.97 9.01
CA LEU A 281 3.10 -5.57 10.33
C LEU A 281 2.16 -6.78 10.32
N LYS A 282 1.08 -6.76 9.54
CA LYS A 282 0.18 -7.91 9.36
C LYS A 282 0.90 -9.10 8.70
N LEU A 283 1.72 -8.85 7.68
CA LEU A 283 2.53 -9.89 7.06
C LEU A 283 3.57 -10.45 8.05
N LEU A 284 4.32 -9.57 8.74
CA LEU A 284 5.31 -9.97 9.76
C LEU A 284 4.67 -10.79 10.88
N TYR A 285 3.47 -10.43 11.34
CA TYR A 285 2.72 -11.23 12.29
C TYR A 285 2.44 -12.63 11.74
N GLY A 286 1.99 -12.74 10.49
CA GLY A 286 1.76 -14.03 9.82
C GLY A 286 3.02 -14.89 9.71
N VAL A 287 4.16 -14.27 9.35
CA VAL A 287 5.47 -14.92 9.29
C VAL A 287 5.90 -15.43 10.66
N PHE A 288 5.89 -14.58 11.69
CA PHE A 288 6.37 -14.95 13.03
C PHE A 288 5.41 -15.83 13.83
N THR A 289 4.20 -16.09 13.34
CA THR A 289 3.23 -17.00 13.99
C THR A 289 3.09 -18.33 13.25
N ARG A 290 3.76 -18.51 12.12
CA ARG A 290 3.80 -19.77 11.38
C ARG A 290 5.14 -20.47 11.58
N SER A 291 5.10 -21.66 12.18
CA SER A 291 6.32 -22.40 12.59
C SER A 291 7.30 -22.69 11.47
N SER A 292 6.83 -22.91 10.25
CA SER A 292 7.68 -23.13 9.06
C SER A 292 8.48 -21.89 8.64
N LEU A 293 8.03 -20.69 9.05
CA LEU A 293 8.62 -19.41 8.67
C LEU A 293 9.46 -18.75 9.79
N TYR A 294 9.67 -19.43 10.91
CA TYR A 294 10.41 -18.87 12.05
C TYR A 294 11.86 -18.48 11.72
N GLU A 295 12.45 -19.09 10.69
CA GLU A 295 13.81 -18.80 10.21
C GLU A 295 13.81 -18.03 8.87
N PHE A 296 12.69 -17.41 8.48
CA PHE A 296 12.57 -16.71 7.19
C PHE A 296 13.51 -15.50 7.08
N PHE A 297 13.67 -14.73 8.16
CA PHE A 297 14.59 -13.59 8.22
C PHE A 297 15.96 -14.00 8.76
N TYR A 298 17.01 -13.36 8.27
CA TYR A 298 18.34 -13.48 8.87
C TYR A 298 18.37 -12.83 10.25
N THR A 299 19.23 -13.33 11.14
CA THR A 299 19.32 -12.80 12.52
C THR A 299 19.63 -11.30 12.57
N ASN A 300 20.44 -10.79 11.64
CA ASN A 300 20.75 -9.35 11.56
C ASN A 300 19.51 -8.52 11.26
N ASP A 301 18.66 -9.00 10.35
CA ASP A 301 17.40 -8.36 9.98
C ASP A 301 16.43 -8.31 11.17
N LEU A 302 16.43 -9.36 12.00
CA LEU A 302 15.64 -9.40 13.22
C LEU A 302 16.10 -8.36 14.26
N TYR A 303 17.41 -8.13 14.38
CA TYR A 303 17.93 -7.06 15.24
C TYR A 303 17.46 -5.69 14.74
N VAL A 304 17.51 -5.45 13.43
CA VAL A 304 17.01 -4.21 12.82
C VAL A 304 15.51 -4.05 13.06
N LEU A 305 14.73 -5.13 12.92
CA LEU A 305 13.29 -5.11 13.22
C LEU A 305 13.02 -4.75 14.68
N VAL A 306 13.76 -5.30 15.64
CA VAL A 306 13.62 -4.94 17.06
C VAL A 306 13.92 -3.46 17.26
N ASP A 307 15.01 -2.94 16.69
CA ASP A 307 15.38 -1.53 16.81
C ASP A 307 14.31 -0.60 16.23
N ILE A 308 13.77 -0.93 15.04
CA ILE A 308 12.64 -0.20 14.45
C ILE A 308 11.44 -0.25 15.39
N MET A 309 11.05 -1.44 15.87
CA MET A 309 9.87 -1.58 16.73
C MET A 309 9.99 -0.76 18.02
N LEU A 310 11.15 -0.81 18.70
CA LEU A 310 11.37 -0.06 19.94
C LEU A 310 11.32 1.45 19.72
N ARG A 311 11.89 1.93 18.62
CA ARG A 311 11.83 3.35 18.25
C ARG A 311 10.39 3.78 17.96
N GLU A 312 9.70 3.09 17.06
CA GLU A 312 8.35 3.48 16.61
C GLU A 312 7.33 3.45 17.76
N VAL A 313 7.36 2.45 18.65
CA VAL A 313 6.41 2.43 19.79
C VAL A 313 6.57 3.60 20.76
N CYS A 314 7.77 4.19 20.82
CA CYS A 314 8.06 5.38 21.64
C CYS A 314 7.68 6.68 20.92
N ASP A 315 7.94 6.75 19.62
CA ASP A 315 7.82 7.99 18.83
C ASP A 315 6.38 8.25 18.33
N LEU A 316 5.52 7.23 18.29
CA LEU A 316 4.12 7.38 17.88
C LEU A 316 3.32 8.29 18.83
N GLY A 317 2.60 9.26 18.26
CA GLY A 317 1.71 10.18 18.98
C GLY A 317 0.43 9.55 19.56
N GLU A 318 -0.48 10.37 20.08
CA GLU A 318 -1.70 9.91 20.78
C GLU A 318 -2.96 9.82 19.89
N GLU A 319 -2.81 10.04 18.58
CA GLU A 319 -3.91 9.92 17.62
C GLU A 319 -4.35 8.47 17.43
N ARG A 320 -5.63 8.25 17.06
CA ARG A 320 -6.20 6.89 16.89
C ARG A 320 -5.41 6.01 15.93
N GLU A 321 -4.91 6.58 14.84
CA GLU A 321 -4.11 5.87 13.86
C GLU A 321 -2.76 5.44 14.44
N ALA A 322 -2.13 6.33 15.23
CA ALA A 322 -0.90 6.04 15.95
C ALA A 322 -1.10 4.97 17.04
N GLU A 323 -2.26 4.94 17.71
CA GLU A 323 -2.63 3.87 18.63
C GLU A 323 -2.76 2.51 17.92
N ALA A 324 -3.44 2.48 16.77
CA ALA A 324 -3.57 1.25 15.98
C ALA A 324 -2.21 0.71 15.52
N LEU A 325 -1.31 1.61 15.09
CA LEU A 325 0.08 1.25 14.74
C LEU A 325 0.84 0.71 15.95
N ARG A 326 0.75 1.37 17.11
CA ARG A 326 1.42 0.94 18.34
C ARG A 326 0.98 -0.47 18.75
N ASP A 327 -0.31 -0.72 18.73
CA ASP A 327 -0.86 -2.05 19.02
C ASP A 327 -0.38 -3.09 17.99
N ALA A 328 -0.30 -2.73 16.71
CA ALA A 328 0.23 -3.62 15.67
C ALA A 328 1.72 -3.95 15.91
N TYR A 329 2.56 -2.96 16.21
CA TYR A 329 3.97 -3.18 16.55
C TYR A 329 4.13 -4.11 17.74
N LEU A 330 3.39 -3.89 18.83
CA LEU A 330 3.44 -4.75 20.02
C LEU A 330 2.98 -6.19 19.73
N ARG A 331 1.93 -6.35 18.90
CA ARG A 331 1.45 -7.67 18.47
C ARG A 331 2.48 -8.44 17.65
N VAL A 332 3.32 -7.77 16.88
CA VAL A 332 4.42 -8.38 16.11
C VAL A 332 5.66 -8.61 16.97
N LEU A 333 5.97 -7.68 17.89
CA LEU A 333 7.14 -7.77 18.78
C LEU A 333 7.12 -9.07 19.60
N ARG A 334 5.95 -9.47 20.11
CA ARG A 334 5.80 -10.71 20.86
C ARG A 334 6.30 -11.95 20.09
N PRO A 335 5.65 -12.39 18.98
CA PRO A 335 6.09 -13.56 18.22
C PRO A 335 7.51 -13.37 17.64
N LEU A 336 7.92 -12.15 17.28
CA LEU A 336 9.31 -11.86 16.89
C LEU A 336 10.30 -12.33 17.96
N LEU A 337 10.06 -12.04 19.24
CA LEU A 337 10.96 -12.42 20.33
C LEU A 337 10.89 -13.91 20.70
N ILE A 338 9.70 -14.51 20.66
CA ILE A 338 9.49 -15.87 21.19
C ILE A 338 9.64 -16.98 20.15
N ASN A 339 9.41 -16.70 18.87
CA ASN A 339 9.30 -17.73 17.85
C ASN A 339 10.50 -17.76 16.89
N THR A 340 11.30 -16.70 16.83
CA THR A 340 12.45 -16.62 15.93
C THR A 340 13.75 -17.08 16.59
N GLN A 341 14.87 -16.89 15.89
CA GLN A 341 16.23 -17.10 16.39
C GLN A 341 16.52 -16.28 17.68
N LEU A 342 15.82 -15.15 17.88
CA LEU A 342 15.96 -14.30 19.08
C LEU A 342 15.59 -15.01 20.38
N ARG A 343 14.78 -16.07 20.33
CA ARG A 343 14.48 -16.90 21.50
C ARG A 343 15.74 -17.52 22.10
N ARG A 344 16.69 -17.93 21.25
CA ARG A 344 17.94 -18.61 21.67
C ARG A 344 19.07 -17.62 21.90
N THR A 345 19.06 -16.51 21.16
CA THR A 345 20.05 -15.44 21.28
C THR A 345 19.33 -14.12 21.52
N PRO A 346 18.96 -13.82 22.79
CA PRO A 346 18.24 -12.60 23.12
C PRO A 346 19.03 -11.36 22.71
N TYR A 347 18.34 -10.41 22.09
CA TYR A 347 18.90 -9.13 21.66
C TYR A 347 18.34 -8.01 22.54
N LYS A 348 19.21 -7.10 23.01
CA LYS A 348 18.80 -5.88 23.74
C LYS A 348 17.80 -6.11 24.89
N GLU A 349 17.99 -7.19 25.65
CA GLU A 349 16.97 -7.64 26.62
C GLU A 349 16.57 -6.57 27.65
N THR A 350 17.56 -5.88 28.20
CA THR A 350 17.38 -4.80 29.18
C THR A 350 16.65 -3.60 28.59
N GLU A 351 16.98 -3.21 27.37
CA GLU A 351 16.37 -2.09 26.65
C GLU A 351 14.91 -2.39 26.33
N ILE A 352 14.61 -3.57 25.77
CA ILE A 352 13.23 -3.99 25.48
C ILE A 352 12.38 -3.95 26.76
N ARG A 353 12.86 -4.56 27.86
CA ARG A 353 12.12 -4.56 29.13
C ARG A 353 11.93 -3.15 29.67
N SER A 354 12.98 -2.32 29.64
CA SER A 354 12.90 -0.93 30.10
C SER A 354 11.87 -0.14 29.30
N THR A 355 11.87 -0.26 27.97
CA THR A 355 10.91 0.40 27.09
C THR A 355 9.48 -0.06 27.37
N LEU A 356 9.25 -1.37 27.42
CA LEU A 356 7.94 -1.95 27.73
C LEU A 356 7.42 -1.50 29.10
N CYS A 357 8.24 -1.57 30.16
CA CYS A 357 7.86 -1.09 31.48
C CYS A 357 7.55 0.41 31.48
N ALA A 358 8.33 1.22 30.76
CA ALA A 358 8.09 2.66 30.65
C ALA A 358 6.76 2.99 29.97
N MET A 359 6.32 2.19 29.00
CA MET A 359 5.04 2.39 28.30
C MET A 359 3.81 2.22 29.20
N ILE A 360 3.90 1.38 30.23
CA ILE A 360 2.81 1.11 31.17
C ILE A 360 3.03 1.76 32.55
N ALA A 361 4.16 2.45 32.73
CA ALA A 361 4.48 3.11 33.99
C ALA A 361 3.46 4.21 34.29
N PRO A 362 2.92 4.28 35.52
CA PRO A 362 2.01 5.36 35.91
C PRO A 362 2.68 6.72 35.72
N CYS A 363 2.08 7.58 34.92
CA CYS A 363 2.53 8.94 34.69
C CYS A 363 1.35 9.90 34.88
N ASN A 364 1.55 10.95 35.68
CA ASN A 364 0.46 11.84 36.12
C ASN A 364 -0.25 12.59 34.97
N TYR A 365 0.35 12.62 33.78
CA TYR A 365 -0.11 13.43 32.65
C TYR A 365 -0.47 12.60 31.41
N ARG A 366 -0.39 11.26 31.48
CA ARG A 366 -0.70 10.39 30.34
C ARG A 366 -1.49 9.18 30.78
N VAL A 367 -2.68 9.02 30.21
CA VAL A 367 -3.51 7.84 30.43
C VAL A 367 -3.01 6.72 29.53
N VAL A 368 -2.58 5.61 30.13
CA VAL A 368 -2.13 4.44 29.37
C VAL A 368 -3.34 3.79 28.70
N ASN A 369 -3.28 3.62 27.38
CA ASN A 369 -4.33 2.94 26.64
C ASN A 369 -4.49 1.48 27.15
N PRO A 370 -5.72 1.03 27.47
CA PRO A 370 -5.94 -0.32 28.00
C PRO A 370 -5.48 -1.45 27.08
N SER A 371 -5.54 -1.26 25.76
CA SER A 371 -5.09 -2.25 24.78
C SER A 371 -3.57 -2.40 24.81
N THR A 372 -2.86 -1.26 24.77
CA THR A 372 -1.41 -1.21 24.90
C THR A 372 -0.95 -1.85 26.20
N ASN A 373 -1.60 -1.55 27.33
CA ASN A 373 -1.27 -2.15 28.63
C ASN A 373 -1.34 -3.68 28.58
N ARG A 374 -2.47 -4.23 28.13
CA ARG A 374 -2.67 -5.69 28.01
C ARG A 374 -1.65 -6.37 27.09
N LEU A 375 -1.23 -5.70 26.00
CA LEU A 375 -0.24 -6.23 25.06
C LEU A 375 1.15 -6.25 25.70
N VAL A 376 1.53 -5.17 26.37
CA VAL A 376 2.82 -5.06 27.07
C VAL A 376 2.92 -6.06 28.20
N GLU A 377 1.91 -6.16 29.07
CA GLU A 377 1.88 -7.14 30.16
C GLU A 377 2.08 -8.56 29.63
N ARG A 378 1.34 -8.91 28.57
CA ARG A 378 1.47 -10.22 27.92
C ARG A 378 2.89 -10.50 27.41
N ILE A 379 3.54 -9.51 26.78
CA ILE A 379 4.93 -9.67 26.32
C ILE A 379 5.86 -9.93 27.50
N LEU A 380 5.74 -9.14 28.57
CA LEU A 380 6.60 -9.25 29.76
C LEU A 380 6.41 -10.58 30.50
N GLU A 381 5.19 -11.14 30.49
CA GLU A 381 4.87 -12.42 31.11
C GLU A 381 5.43 -13.62 30.34
N GLU A 382 5.32 -13.61 29.01
CA GLU A 382 5.65 -14.79 28.19
C GLU A 382 7.09 -14.79 27.67
N TRP A 383 7.71 -13.61 27.53
CA TRP A 383 9.12 -13.46 27.18
C TRP A 383 9.96 -13.23 28.44
N THR A 384 10.17 -14.32 29.19
CA THR A 384 11.05 -14.31 30.37
C THR A 384 12.51 -14.60 29.97
N PRO A 385 13.47 -13.79 30.42
CA PRO A 385 14.89 -14.03 30.19
C PRO A 385 15.40 -15.35 30.77
N SER A 386 16.36 -15.96 30.07
CA SER A 386 17.12 -17.11 30.59
C SER A 386 17.92 -16.75 31.85
N SER A 387 18.30 -15.48 32.04
CA SER A 387 19.03 -14.96 33.21
C SER A 387 18.19 -14.96 34.50
N THR A 388 16.86 -14.91 34.42
CA THR A 388 15.97 -15.01 35.60
C THR A 388 15.89 -16.42 36.21
N LEU A 389 16.36 -17.46 35.50
CA LEU A 389 16.37 -18.84 36.01
C LEU A 389 17.64 -19.20 36.80
N LEU A 390 18.63 -18.32 36.88
CA LEU A 390 19.92 -18.61 37.53
C LEU A 390 20.23 -17.82 38.80
N ASP A 391 19.34 -16.92 39.28
CA ASP A 391 19.66 -16.08 40.45
C ASP A 391 18.53 -15.90 41.47
N VAL A 392 17.77 -16.97 41.75
CA VAL A 392 16.97 -17.04 42.97
C VAL A 392 17.59 -18.06 43.91
N ASN A 393 18.58 -17.63 44.67
CA ASN A 393 19.03 -18.36 45.86
C ASN A 393 17.96 -18.15 46.96
N PRO A 394 17.22 -19.18 47.39
CA PRO A 394 16.11 -19.03 48.35
C PRO A 394 16.54 -18.50 49.74
N ALA A 395 17.85 -18.40 49.99
CA ALA A 395 18.41 -17.98 51.26
C ALA A 395 18.35 -16.46 51.54
N LEU A 396 18.02 -15.62 50.56
CA LEU A 396 18.01 -14.15 50.72
C LEU A 396 16.63 -13.55 51.09
N ILE A 397 15.56 -14.35 51.14
CA ILE A 397 14.19 -13.86 51.39
C ILE A 397 13.88 -13.69 52.91
N ASN A 398 14.71 -14.21 53.82
CA ASN A 398 14.44 -14.22 55.26
C ASN A 398 15.45 -13.43 56.11
N ARG A 399 15.67 -12.14 55.83
CA ARG A 399 16.26 -11.23 56.84
C ARG A 399 15.45 -9.95 56.98
N THR A 400 14.86 -9.80 58.15
CA THR A 400 14.17 -8.60 58.66
C THR A 400 15.13 -7.41 58.77
N PRO A 401 14.62 -6.17 58.68
CA PRO A 401 15.45 -4.97 58.77
C PRO A 401 15.80 -4.64 60.23
N SER A 402 17.06 -4.28 60.49
CA SER A 402 17.54 -3.77 61.78
C SER A 402 18.11 -2.35 61.60
N PRO A 403 17.99 -1.45 62.60
CA PRO A 403 18.10 0.00 62.39
C PRO A 403 19.54 0.53 62.44
N TYR A 404 19.72 1.67 61.76
CA TYR A 404 20.90 2.53 61.58
C TYR A 404 22.02 2.52 62.63
N PRO A 405 23.23 2.94 62.21
CA PRO A 405 23.97 3.94 62.98
C PRO A 405 24.39 5.18 62.16
N MET A 406 24.40 6.30 62.87
CA MET A 406 24.81 7.67 62.53
C MET A 406 26.30 7.83 62.17
N LEU A 407 26.59 8.92 61.44
CA LEU A 407 27.79 9.80 61.36
C LEU A 407 28.16 10.05 59.88
N ARG A 408 28.53 11.24 59.37
CA ARG A 408 28.90 12.56 59.92
C ARG A 408 28.87 13.56 58.75
N SER A 409 28.50 14.82 58.98
CA SER A 409 28.73 15.94 58.02
C SER A 409 30.23 16.29 57.91
N PRO A 410 30.63 17.05 56.86
CA PRO A 410 30.93 18.46 57.13
C PRO A 410 30.53 19.48 56.04
N ALA A 411 30.28 20.70 56.54
CA ALA A 411 30.59 22.04 56.01
C ALA A 411 29.89 22.58 54.74
N SER A 412 28.91 23.44 55.03
CA SER A 412 28.51 24.70 54.39
C SER A 412 29.44 25.37 53.38
N PHE A 413 28.85 25.78 52.25
CA PHE A 413 29.04 27.11 51.66
C PHE A 413 27.67 27.68 51.24
N SER A 414 27.40 28.91 51.66
CA SER A 414 26.16 29.66 51.45
C SER A 414 26.32 30.76 50.39
N SER A 415 25.18 31.33 50.02
CA SER A 415 24.92 32.54 49.21
C SER A 415 24.72 32.28 47.71
N SER A 416 23.71 32.82 47.02
CA SER A 416 22.72 33.84 47.40
C SER A 416 21.54 33.82 46.43
N SER A 417 20.41 34.28 46.95
CA SER A 417 19.09 34.49 46.35
C SER A 417 19.04 35.59 45.28
N SER A 418 18.12 35.43 44.33
CA SER A 418 17.31 36.55 43.81
C SER A 418 16.00 36.04 43.23
N SER A 419 14.93 36.32 43.96
CA SER A 419 13.53 36.17 43.59
C SER A 419 13.11 37.25 42.60
N ILE A 420 12.28 36.92 41.60
CA ILE A 420 11.33 37.86 41.00
C ILE A 420 9.98 37.13 40.85
N GLN A 421 8.95 37.73 41.43
CA GLN A 421 7.56 37.29 41.45
C GLN A 421 6.75 38.02 40.35
N THR A 422 5.89 37.24 39.65
CA THR A 422 4.47 37.49 39.26
C THR A 422 4.16 38.66 38.28
N PRO A 423 3.01 38.69 37.55
CA PRO A 423 1.72 38.07 37.91
C PRO A 423 0.87 37.42 36.81
N ASP A 424 -0.21 36.82 37.32
CA ASP A 424 -1.42 36.26 36.72
C ASP A 424 -1.98 37.04 35.52
N ASP A 425 -2.64 36.35 34.57
CA ASP A 425 -4.12 36.35 34.49
C ASP A 425 -4.69 35.56 33.27
N GLU A 426 -5.93 35.10 33.44
CA GLU A 426 -6.97 34.77 32.44
C GLU A 426 -7.24 33.33 31.93
N ARG A 427 -8.20 32.70 32.65
CA ARG A 427 -9.55 32.25 32.20
C ARG A 427 -9.70 31.12 31.17
N ASP A 428 -10.11 29.98 31.71
CA ASP A 428 -11.31 29.20 31.35
C ASP A 428 -12.08 29.59 30.06
N GLN A 429 -12.12 28.67 29.11
CA GLN A 429 -13.38 28.32 28.45
C GLN A 429 -13.41 26.86 28.00
N GLN A 430 -14.21 26.13 28.76
CA GLN A 430 -14.69 24.77 28.57
C GLN A 430 -15.84 24.82 27.55
N VAL A 431 -15.74 24.08 26.44
CA VAL A 431 -16.91 23.66 25.66
C VAL A 431 -16.80 22.17 25.38
N ASP A 432 -17.84 21.50 25.81
CA ASP A 432 -18.12 20.08 25.87
C ASP A 432 -18.52 19.52 24.49
N THR A 433 -18.09 18.28 24.23
CA THR A 433 -18.81 17.12 23.64
C THR A 433 -19.86 17.35 22.53
N THR A 434 -19.97 16.56 21.44
CA THR A 434 -20.15 15.09 21.40
C THR A 434 -20.37 14.63 19.92
N LEU A 435 -20.19 13.31 19.69
CA LEU A 435 -20.88 12.43 18.71
C LEU A 435 -20.40 12.40 17.24
N CYS A 436 -19.71 11.34 16.82
CA CYS A 436 -20.31 10.03 16.51
C CYS A 436 -19.24 8.99 16.12
N ALA A 437 -19.34 7.82 16.75
CA ALA A 437 -18.62 6.60 16.43
C ALA A 437 -19.57 5.62 15.70
N GLU A 438 -18.99 4.53 15.21
CA GLU A 438 -19.63 3.26 14.75
C GLU A 438 -19.88 3.10 13.25
N ALA A 439 -18.93 2.45 12.57
CA ALA A 439 -19.12 1.26 11.74
C ALA A 439 -17.76 0.61 11.38
#